data_AF-A0A933BVD2-F1
#
_entry.id   AF-A0A933BVD2-F1
#
_cell.length_a   1.000
_cell.length_b   1.000
_cell.length_c   1.000
_cell.angle_alpha   90.00
_cell.angle_beta   90.00
_cell.angle_gamma   90.00
#
_symmetry.space_group_name_H-M   'P 1'
#
loop_
_entity.id
_entity.type
_entity.pdbx_description
1 polymer ?
#
loop_
_entity_poly.entity_id
_entity_poly.type
_entity_poly.pdbx_seq_one_letter_code
_entity_poly.pdbx_strand_id
1 'polypeptide(L)'
;MDGRWMVAREVAFVLATLGLVMGATAGLLRGLDSLPGYLLGEPRGVKQYRTLEEVERKLGERVLLPAYFPDTLRWPPAAIGLASGPPPSLTLTFTGREGGEERLILSQALGGGGAASLRLLPPGLVLQTTAVSLGGIEAELSRIRGEDGAIWHNLTWRGEGRQVALRFRGPVEELLKMARSMRPG
;
A
#
# COMPACT_ATOMS: atom_id res chain seq x y z
N MET A 1 -60.40 31.93 7.22
CA MET A 1 -59.83 30.78 6.45
C MET A 1 -58.34 30.68 6.76
N ASP A 2 -57.96 30.72 8.05
CA ASP A 2 -56.62 31.16 8.46
C ASP A 2 -55.72 30.05 9.01
N GLY A 3 -56.30 28.89 9.36
CA GLY A 3 -55.54 27.76 9.91
C GLY A 3 -54.63 27.04 8.91
N ARG A 4 -54.96 27.07 7.61
CA ARG A 4 -54.19 26.34 6.56
C ARG A 4 -52.79 26.91 6.33
N TRP A 5 -52.61 28.22 6.54
CA TRP A 5 -51.33 28.90 6.35
C TRP A 5 -50.34 28.66 7.50
N MET A 6 -50.85 28.43 8.71
CA MET A 6 -50.03 28.16 9.89
C MET A 6 -49.45 26.73 9.84
N VAL A 7 -50.29 25.74 9.51
CA VAL A 7 -49.87 24.34 9.35
C VAL A 7 -48.84 24.18 8.23
N ALA A 8 -49.02 24.88 7.10
CA ALA A 8 -48.07 24.82 5.99
C ALA A 8 -46.67 25.34 6.38
N ARG A 9 -46.61 26.37 7.24
CA ARG A 9 -45.34 26.94 7.71
C ARG A 9 -44.63 26.01 8.70
N GLU A 10 -45.37 25.36 9.58
CA GLU A 10 -44.83 24.38 10.53
C GLU A 10 -44.29 23.14 9.80
N VAL A 11 -45.03 22.62 8.83
CA VAL A 11 -44.56 21.49 7.99
C VAL A 11 -43.32 21.88 7.20
N ALA A 12 -43.29 23.08 6.61
CA ALA A 12 -42.11 23.57 5.88
C ALA A 12 -40.88 23.70 6.81
N PHE A 13 -41.07 24.19 8.04
CA PHE A 13 -39.99 24.30 9.01
C PHE A 13 -39.45 22.93 9.41
N VAL A 14 -40.34 21.98 9.76
CA VAL A 14 -39.96 20.61 10.12
C VAL A 14 -39.17 19.95 9.00
N LEU A 15 -39.65 20.03 7.75
CA LEU A 15 -38.96 19.50 6.58
C LEU A 15 -37.60 20.16 6.35
N ALA A 16 -37.48 21.48 6.55
CA ALA A 16 -36.21 22.19 6.43
C ALA A 16 -35.20 21.73 7.48
N THR A 17 -35.60 21.58 8.75
CA THR A 17 -34.74 21.04 9.81
C THR A 17 -34.30 19.61 9.53
N LEU A 18 -35.21 18.73 9.09
CA LEU A 18 -34.89 17.35 8.72
C LEU A 18 -33.90 17.29 7.55
N GLY A 19 -34.12 18.10 6.51
CA GLY A 19 -33.21 18.23 5.39
C GLY A 19 -31.83 18.70 5.82
N LEU A 20 -31.75 19.67 6.73
CA LEU A 20 -30.49 20.19 7.26
C LEU A 20 -29.73 19.15 8.10
N VAL A 21 -30.43 18.41 8.96
CA VAL A 21 -29.82 17.33 9.76
C VAL A 21 -29.31 16.21 8.87
N MET A 22 -30.11 15.77 7.88
CA MET A 22 -29.68 14.74 6.93
C MET A 22 -28.51 15.22 6.07
N GLY A 23 -28.54 16.45 5.59
CA GLY A 23 -27.45 17.06 4.82
C GLY A 23 -26.17 17.18 5.63
N ALA A 24 -26.26 17.63 6.89
CA ALA A 24 -25.12 17.70 7.81
C ALA A 24 -24.55 16.31 8.10
N THR A 25 -25.39 15.31 8.33
CA THR A 25 -24.96 13.93 8.60
C THR A 25 -24.28 13.32 7.37
N ALA A 26 -24.85 13.48 6.17
CA ALA A 26 -24.25 13.02 4.93
C ALA A 26 -22.93 13.74 4.62
N GLY A 27 -22.85 15.05 4.90
CA GLY A 27 -21.62 15.82 4.79
C GLY A 27 -20.54 15.34 5.76
N LEU A 28 -20.92 15.03 7.00
CA LEU A 28 -20.01 14.50 8.02
C LEU A 28 -19.50 13.11 7.63
N LEU A 29 -20.38 12.21 7.19
CA LEU A 29 -20.02 10.87 6.71
C LEU A 29 -19.08 10.94 5.50
N ARG A 30 -19.37 11.81 4.53
CA ARG A 30 -18.51 12.03 3.37
C ARG A 30 -17.15 12.65 3.75
N GLY A 31 -17.13 13.50 4.78
CA GLY A 31 -15.90 14.01 5.38
C GLY A 31 -15.08 12.91 6.02
N LEU A 32 -15.72 12.04 6.81
CA LEU A 32 -15.10 10.88 7.45
C LEU A 32 -14.57 9.84 6.45
N ASP A 33 -15.25 9.63 5.32
CA ASP A 33 -14.78 8.74 4.25
C ASP A 33 -13.52 9.26 3.53
N SER A 34 -13.24 10.58 3.62
CA SER A 34 -12.05 11.20 3.04
C SER A 34 -10.88 11.34 4.01
N LEU A 35 -11.10 11.04 5.30
CA LEU A 35 -10.07 11.04 6.33
C LEU A 35 -9.04 9.90 6.28
N PRO A 36 -9.30 8.68 5.74
CA PRO A 36 -8.30 7.61 5.76
C PRO A 36 -7.00 8.04 5.07
N GLY A 37 -7.11 8.69 3.91
CA GLY A 37 -5.93 9.10 3.13
C GLY A 37 -5.12 10.24 3.75
N TYR A 38 -5.70 11.05 4.65
CA TYR A 38 -4.99 12.16 5.29
C TYR A 38 -4.36 11.77 6.63
N LEU A 39 -4.93 10.82 7.36
CA LEU A 39 -4.40 10.34 8.63
C LEU A 39 -3.34 9.25 8.46
N LEU A 40 -3.36 8.49 7.36
CA LEU A 40 -2.41 7.38 7.11
C LEU A 40 -1.10 7.80 6.43
N GLY A 41 -0.89 9.09 6.15
CA GLY A 41 0.35 9.56 5.50
C GLY A 41 0.59 8.95 4.11
N GLU A 42 -0.45 8.44 3.45
CA GLU A 42 -0.32 7.77 2.16
C GLU A 42 0.14 8.77 1.08
N PRO A 43 1.15 8.41 0.27
CA PRO A 43 1.60 9.25 -0.84
C PRO A 43 0.43 9.60 -1.75
N ARG A 44 0.26 10.88 -2.11
CA ARG A 44 -0.79 11.30 -3.05
C ARG A 44 -0.73 10.48 -4.34
N GLY A 45 -1.86 9.91 -4.76
CA GLY A 45 -1.99 9.15 -6.00
C GLY A 45 -1.88 7.63 -5.86
N VAL A 46 -1.84 7.11 -4.63
CA VAL A 46 -1.97 5.67 -4.34
C VAL A 46 -3.44 5.28 -4.28
N LYS A 47 -3.81 4.21 -4.98
CA LYS A 47 -5.10 3.55 -4.86
C LYS A 47 -4.92 2.20 -4.19
N GLN A 48 -5.73 1.92 -3.18
CA GLN A 48 -5.80 0.62 -2.51
C GLN A 48 -6.72 -0.33 -3.27
N TYR A 49 -6.32 -1.60 -3.34
CA TYR A 49 -7.05 -2.67 -4.02
C TYR A 49 -7.30 -3.83 -3.06
N ARG A 50 -8.37 -4.59 -3.31
CA ARG A 50 -8.75 -5.72 -2.44
C ARG A 50 -8.09 -7.02 -2.85
N THR A 51 -7.80 -7.17 -4.14
CA THR A 51 -7.25 -8.41 -4.69
C THR A 51 -6.11 -8.12 -5.66
N LEU A 52 -5.24 -9.12 -5.84
CA LEU A 52 -4.09 -9.00 -6.73
C LEU A 52 -4.54 -8.95 -8.20
N GLU A 53 -5.59 -9.70 -8.55
CA GLU A 53 -6.12 -9.82 -9.90
C GLU A 53 -6.71 -8.50 -10.40
N GLU A 54 -7.29 -7.68 -9.52
CA GLU A 54 -7.75 -6.32 -9.86
C GLU A 54 -6.57 -5.43 -10.25
N VAL A 55 -5.45 -5.53 -9.53
CA VAL A 55 -4.24 -4.77 -9.79
C VAL A 55 -3.56 -5.24 -11.07
N GLU A 56 -3.42 -6.54 -11.27
CA GLU A 56 -2.84 -7.11 -12.50
C GLU A 56 -3.61 -6.69 -13.74
N ARG A 57 -4.94 -6.73 -13.68
CA ARG A 57 -5.81 -6.24 -14.76
C ARG A 57 -5.61 -4.76 -15.02
N LYS A 58 -5.33 -3.97 -13.98
CA LYS A 58 -5.11 -2.53 -14.11
C LYS A 58 -3.70 -2.20 -14.64
N LEU A 59 -2.70 -2.97 -14.23
CA LEU A 59 -1.31 -2.86 -14.70
C LEU A 59 -1.14 -3.39 -16.12
N GLY A 60 -1.97 -4.37 -16.53
CA GLY A 60 -1.81 -5.09 -17.79
C GLY A 60 -0.66 -6.11 -17.76
N GLU A 61 -0.07 -6.35 -16.59
CA GLU A 61 1.03 -7.29 -16.40
C GLU A 61 0.86 -8.05 -15.07
N ARG A 62 1.44 -9.25 -15.00
CA ARG A 62 1.45 -10.07 -13.78
C ARG A 62 2.36 -9.46 -12.72
N VAL A 63 1.98 -9.60 -11.46
CA VAL A 63 2.80 -9.17 -10.33
C VAL A 63 3.85 -10.22 -10.04
N LEU A 64 5.11 -9.81 -9.82
CA LEU A 64 6.12 -10.77 -9.36
C LEU A 64 5.87 -11.06 -7.87
N LEU A 65 5.87 -12.34 -7.49
CA LEU A 65 5.72 -12.78 -6.12
C LEU A 65 6.78 -13.82 -5.76
N PRO A 66 7.24 -13.88 -4.49
CA PRO A 66 7.99 -15.02 -4.00
C PRO A 66 7.17 -16.32 -4.15
N ALA A 67 7.76 -17.37 -4.73
CA ALA A 67 7.16 -18.70 -4.67
C ALA A 67 7.33 -19.35 -3.27
N TYR A 68 8.28 -18.84 -2.49
CA TYR A 68 8.49 -19.22 -1.10
C TYR A 68 8.07 -18.07 -0.17
N PHE A 69 7.20 -18.36 0.78
CA PHE A 69 6.86 -17.47 1.89
C PHE A 69 7.15 -18.19 3.21
N PRO A 70 7.88 -17.56 4.15
CA PRO A 70 8.09 -18.16 5.47
C PRO A 70 6.77 -18.26 6.24
N ASP A 71 6.62 -19.32 7.03
CA ASP A 71 5.43 -19.59 7.85
C ASP A 71 5.12 -18.50 8.90
N THR A 72 6.04 -17.56 9.09
CA THR A 72 5.88 -16.39 9.97
C THR A 72 5.05 -15.28 9.35
N LEU A 73 4.80 -15.32 8.03
CA LEU A 73 4.01 -14.32 7.30
C LEU A 73 2.60 -14.83 7.04
N ARG A 74 1.64 -13.90 7.03
CA ARG A 74 0.26 -14.20 6.67
C ARG A 74 0.04 -13.97 5.17
N TRP A 75 -0.63 -14.93 4.54
CA TRP A 75 -1.18 -14.81 3.19
C TRP A 75 -2.72 -14.77 3.28
N PRO A 76 -3.43 -13.97 2.47
CA PRO A 76 -2.97 -13.00 1.45
C PRO A 76 -2.31 -11.74 2.05
N PRO A 77 -1.72 -10.84 1.24
CA PRO A 77 -1.26 -9.53 1.72
C PRO A 77 -2.38 -8.76 2.42
N ALA A 78 -2.01 -8.00 3.45
CA ALA A 78 -2.94 -7.18 4.23
C ALA A 78 -3.36 -5.90 3.48
N ALA A 79 -2.49 -5.36 2.61
CA ALA A 79 -2.77 -4.20 1.79
C ALA A 79 -2.10 -4.30 0.42
N ILE A 80 -2.74 -3.72 -0.59
CA ILE A 80 -2.30 -3.71 -1.99
C ILE A 80 -2.45 -2.28 -2.50
N GLY A 81 -1.35 -1.56 -2.61
CA GLY A 81 -1.31 -0.16 -3.08
C GLY A 81 -0.75 -0.05 -4.48
N LEU A 82 -1.41 0.71 -5.36
CA LEU A 82 -0.92 1.02 -6.71
C LEU A 82 -0.85 2.54 -6.89
N ALA A 83 0.34 3.07 -7.20
CA ALA A 83 0.53 4.45 -7.63
C ALA A 83 0.57 4.54 -9.16
N SER A 84 -0.31 5.38 -9.71
CA SER A 84 -0.53 5.52 -11.16
C SER A 84 0.42 6.51 -11.87
N GLY A 85 1.59 6.81 -11.31
CA GLY A 85 2.57 7.71 -11.94
C GLY A 85 3.44 7.00 -12.99
N PRO A 86 4.20 7.71 -13.83
CA PRO A 86 5.27 7.11 -14.63
C PRO A 86 6.58 7.05 -13.82
N PRO A 87 7.21 5.87 -13.62
CA PRO A 87 6.67 4.52 -13.86
C PRO A 87 5.64 4.09 -12.80
N PRO A 88 4.65 3.24 -13.15
CA PRO A 88 3.66 2.77 -12.19
C PRO A 88 4.35 1.90 -11.14
N SER A 89 3.90 2.04 -9.90
CA SER A 89 4.47 1.29 -8.77
C SER A 89 3.39 0.60 -7.95
N LEU A 90 3.70 -0.61 -7.53
CA LEU A 90 2.87 -1.48 -6.72
C LEU A 90 3.57 -1.72 -5.39
N THR A 91 2.81 -1.75 -4.30
CA THR A 91 3.26 -2.25 -3.00
C THR A 91 2.28 -3.28 -2.47
N LEU A 92 2.82 -4.40 -2.00
CA LEU A 92 2.12 -5.41 -1.23
C LEU A 92 2.68 -5.42 0.19
N THR A 93 1.81 -5.25 1.16
CA THR A 93 2.19 -5.29 2.59
C THR A 93 1.66 -6.55 3.21
N PHE A 94 2.51 -7.29 3.92
CA PHE A 94 2.17 -8.52 4.63
C PHE A 94 2.43 -8.34 6.11
N THR A 95 1.53 -8.91 6.91
CA THR A 95 1.64 -8.94 8.37
C THR A 95 2.21 -10.27 8.86
N GLY A 96 2.67 -10.30 10.10
CA GLY A 96 3.02 -11.55 10.78
C GLY A 96 1.82 -12.49 10.93
N ARG A 97 2.07 -13.78 11.12
CA ARG A 97 1.04 -14.80 11.31
C ARG A 97 0.11 -14.53 12.50
N GLU A 98 0.67 -14.01 13.59
CA GLU A 98 -0.07 -13.57 14.80
C GLU A 98 -0.88 -12.27 14.57
N GLY A 99 -0.74 -11.64 13.39
CA GLY A 99 -1.35 -10.36 13.07
C GLY A 99 -0.62 -9.15 13.67
N GLY A 100 -1.22 -7.97 13.49
CA GLY A 100 -0.76 -6.72 14.07
C GLY A 100 0.33 -6.03 13.27
N GLU A 101 1.56 -6.55 13.30
CA GLU A 101 2.72 -5.83 12.76
C GLU A 101 2.98 -6.15 11.28
N GLU A 102 3.29 -5.11 10.49
CA GLU A 102 3.89 -5.25 9.17
C GLU A 102 5.24 -5.95 9.28
N ARG A 103 5.43 -6.99 8.47
CA ARG A 103 6.68 -7.77 8.47
C ARG A 103 7.35 -7.85 7.13
N LEU A 104 6.59 -7.76 6.03
CA LEU A 104 7.14 -7.74 4.69
C LEU A 104 6.44 -6.68 3.86
N ILE A 105 7.23 -5.89 3.14
CA ILE A 105 6.76 -4.96 2.13
C ILE A 105 7.47 -5.33 0.83
N LEU A 106 6.70 -5.77 -0.17
CA LEU A 106 7.17 -5.98 -1.53
C LEU A 106 6.76 -4.78 -2.36
N SER A 107 7.72 -4.06 -2.92
CA SER A 107 7.46 -2.94 -3.83
C SER A 107 8.07 -3.21 -5.19
N GLN A 108 7.32 -2.89 -6.24
CA GLN A 108 7.72 -3.06 -7.63
C GLN A 108 7.40 -1.80 -8.42
N ALA A 109 8.34 -1.35 -9.24
CA ALA A 109 8.10 -0.28 -10.20
C ALA A 109 8.34 -0.81 -11.62
N LEU A 110 7.34 -0.66 -12.49
CA LEU A 110 7.36 -1.18 -13.86
C LEU A 110 7.85 -0.10 -14.82
N GLY A 111 8.94 -0.36 -15.56
CA GLY A 111 9.48 0.57 -16.54
C GLY A 111 11.00 0.57 -16.53
N GLY A 112 11.59 -0.01 -17.58
CA GLY A 112 13.02 -0.35 -17.65
C GLY A 112 13.99 0.76 -18.08
N GLY A 113 13.62 2.04 -18.01
CA GLY A 113 14.41 3.11 -18.65
C GLY A 113 14.93 4.24 -17.75
N GLY A 114 14.55 4.29 -16.48
CA GLY A 114 14.92 5.39 -15.58
C GLY A 114 14.92 4.97 -14.12
N ALA A 115 15.23 5.91 -13.21
CA ALA A 115 15.15 5.70 -11.76
C ALA A 115 13.69 5.39 -11.36
N ALA A 116 13.31 4.12 -11.52
CA ALA A 116 12.02 3.61 -11.14
C ALA A 116 11.90 3.77 -9.63
N SER A 117 11.07 4.72 -9.23
CA SER A 117 11.06 5.22 -7.87
C SER A 117 10.16 4.31 -7.04
N LEU A 118 10.73 3.65 -6.04
CA LEU A 118 10.03 2.86 -5.04
C LEU A 118 9.32 3.80 -4.04
N ARG A 119 8.51 4.74 -4.57
CA ARG A 119 7.86 5.85 -3.83
C ARG A 119 6.92 5.36 -2.73
N LEU A 120 6.51 4.10 -2.83
CA LEU A 120 5.59 3.46 -1.92
C LEU A 120 6.27 2.69 -0.80
N LEU A 121 7.60 2.61 -0.80
CA LEU A 121 8.31 2.12 0.38
C LEU A 121 8.27 3.22 1.45
N PRO A 122 7.94 2.86 2.70
CA PRO A 122 8.08 3.79 3.81
C PRO A 122 9.51 4.37 3.86
N PRO A 123 9.69 5.63 4.28
CA PRO A 123 11.01 6.18 4.51
C PRO A 123 11.74 5.42 5.63
N GLY A 124 13.06 5.56 5.69
CA GLY A 124 13.86 4.99 6.77
C GLY A 124 15.33 5.39 6.67
N LEU A 125 16.01 5.39 7.81
CA LEU A 125 17.43 5.70 7.89
C LEU A 125 18.25 4.48 7.49
N VAL A 126 19.00 4.57 6.40
CA VAL A 126 19.94 3.53 5.99
C VAL A 126 21.12 3.51 6.96
N LEU A 127 21.33 2.38 7.62
CA LEU A 127 22.40 2.16 8.59
C LEU A 127 23.63 1.52 7.95
N GLN A 128 23.40 0.64 6.98
CA GLN A 128 24.45 -0.11 6.28
C GLN A 128 23.93 -0.56 4.92
N THR A 129 24.83 -0.62 3.94
CA THR A 129 24.55 -1.11 2.59
C THR A 129 25.65 -2.08 2.16
N THR A 130 25.29 -3.15 1.45
CA THR A 130 26.21 -4.15 0.94
C THR A 130 25.69 -4.70 -0.38
N ALA A 131 26.58 -4.80 -1.37
CA ALA A 131 26.26 -5.44 -2.64
C ALA A 131 26.19 -6.96 -2.46
N VAL A 132 25.16 -7.59 -3.02
CA VAL A 132 24.95 -9.05 -2.98
C VAL A 132 24.54 -9.54 -4.36
N SER A 133 24.78 -10.82 -4.65
CA SER A 133 24.32 -11.45 -5.90
C SER A 133 23.11 -12.34 -5.65
N LEU A 134 22.05 -12.13 -6.44
CA LEU A 134 20.83 -12.93 -6.47
C LEU A 134 20.80 -13.74 -7.77
N GLY A 135 21.42 -14.92 -7.77
CA GLY A 135 21.42 -15.79 -8.94
C GLY A 135 22.02 -15.14 -10.19
N GLY A 136 23.09 -14.35 -10.03
CA GLY A 136 23.74 -13.62 -11.12
C GLY A 136 23.21 -12.19 -11.34
N ILE A 137 22.11 -11.81 -10.68
CA ILE A 137 21.60 -10.43 -10.68
C ILE A 137 22.27 -9.66 -9.54
N GLU A 138 22.84 -8.49 -9.83
CA GLU A 138 23.35 -7.58 -8.80
C GLU A 138 22.18 -6.98 -8.01
N ALA A 139 22.29 -7.06 -6.69
CA ALA A 139 21.32 -6.53 -5.75
C ALA A 139 22.02 -5.76 -4.64
N GLU A 140 21.30 -4.83 -4.04
CA GLU A 140 21.74 -4.06 -2.90
C GLU A 140 20.96 -4.50 -1.67
N LEU A 141 21.67 -4.98 -0.65
CA LEU A 141 21.12 -5.30 0.65
C LEU A 141 21.47 -4.16 1.62
N SER A 142 20.44 -3.54 2.17
CA SER A 142 20.56 -2.43 3.11
C SER A 142 19.86 -2.75 4.43
N ARG A 143 20.49 -2.39 5.55
CA ARG A 143 19.89 -2.41 6.88
C ARG A 143 19.31 -1.02 7.15
N ILE A 144 18.02 -0.95 7.42
CA ILE A 144 17.27 0.30 7.56
C ILE A 144 16.63 0.37 8.94
N ARG A 145 16.64 1.54 9.58
CA ARG A 145 15.78 1.85 10.73
C ARG A 145 14.54 2.58 10.25
N GLY A 146 13.36 1.98 10.46
CA GLY A 146 12.08 2.61 10.16
C GLY A 146 11.74 3.76 11.09
N GLU A 147 10.67 4.50 10.79
CA GLU A 147 10.16 5.58 11.65
C GLU A 147 9.67 5.06 13.02
N ASP A 148 9.20 3.82 13.06
CA ASP A 148 8.83 3.07 14.27
C ASP A 148 10.04 2.64 15.11
N GLY A 149 11.26 2.93 14.66
CA GLY A 149 12.52 2.50 15.28
C GLY A 149 12.86 1.03 15.01
N ALA A 150 12.00 0.28 14.32
CA ALA A 150 12.27 -1.12 13.99
C ALA A 150 13.39 -1.24 12.96
N ILE A 151 14.10 -2.37 13.02
CA ILE A 151 15.15 -2.69 12.06
C ILE A 151 14.57 -3.55 10.95
N TRP A 152 14.82 -3.10 9.73
CA TRP A 152 14.40 -3.73 8.48
C TRP A 152 15.61 -4.12 7.65
N HIS A 153 15.48 -5.23 6.94
CA HIS A 153 16.39 -5.60 5.86
C HIS A 153 15.72 -5.30 4.54
N ASN A 154 16.37 -4.49 3.72
CA ASN A 154 15.84 -3.99 2.46
C ASN A 154 16.74 -4.48 1.33
N LEU A 155 16.20 -5.33 0.47
CA LEU A 155 16.88 -5.88 -0.68
C LEU A 155 16.28 -5.27 -1.95
N THR A 156 17.08 -4.58 -2.73
CA THR A 156 16.66 -3.93 -3.98
C THR A 156 17.47 -4.44 -5.16
N TRP A 157 16.81 -4.72 -6.28
CA TRP A 157 17.48 -5.11 -7.51
C TRP A 157 16.68 -4.68 -8.73
N ARG A 158 17.28 -4.82 -9.91
CA ARG A 158 16.61 -4.64 -11.19
C ARG A 158 16.62 -5.95 -11.96
N GLY A 159 15.48 -6.32 -12.52
CA GLY A 159 15.30 -7.54 -13.30
C GLY A 159 14.04 -7.47 -14.15
N GLU A 160 14.04 -8.10 -15.31
CA GLU A 160 12.85 -8.21 -16.20
C GLU A 160 12.18 -6.86 -16.52
N GLY A 161 12.96 -5.77 -16.68
CA GLY A 161 12.43 -4.44 -16.96
C GLY A 161 11.74 -3.75 -15.77
N ARG A 162 11.94 -4.28 -14.56
CA ARG A 162 11.34 -3.79 -13.31
C ARG A 162 12.41 -3.50 -12.27
N GLN A 163 12.10 -2.56 -11.38
CA GLN A 163 12.84 -2.38 -10.13
C GLN A 163 12.03 -3.00 -9.01
N VAL A 164 12.65 -3.90 -8.24
CA VAL A 164 11.99 -4.65 -7.17
C VAL A 164 12.68 -4.34 -5.85
N ALA A 165 11.89 -4.25 -4.79
CA ALA A 165 12.36 -4.13 -3.43
C ALA A 165 11.58 -5.06 -2.50
N LEU A 166 12.30 -5.80 -1.68
CA LEU A 166 11.75 -6.55 -0.57
C LEU A 166 12.28 -5.95 0.72
N ARG A 167 11.37 -5.47 1.58
CA ARG A 167 11.72 -4.97 2.91
C ARG A 167 11.11 -5.86 3.96
N PHE A 168 11.95 -6.52 4.76
CA PHE A 168 11.55 -7.58 5.69
C PHE A 168 12.06 -7.34 7.10
N ARG A 169 11.18 -7.55 8.09
CA ARG A 169 11.47 -7.50 9.52
C ARG A 169 11.65 -8.93 10.05
N GLY A 170 12.78 -9.53 9.71
CA GLY A 170 13.13 -10.90 10.08
C GLY A 170 14.54 -11.28 9.59
N PRO A 171 14.90 -12.58 9.58
CA PRO A 171 16.23 -13.02 9.18
C PRO A 171 16.57 -12.67 7.71
N VAL A 172 17.83 -12.29 7.46
CA VAL A 172 18.31 -11.95 6.11
C VAL A 172 18.26 -13.17 5.19
N GLU A 173 18.51 -14.35 5.72
CA GLU A 173 18.49 -15.60 4.97
C GLU A 173 17.12 -15.87 4.37
N GLU A 174 16.05 -15.59 5.12
CA GLU A 174 14.67 -15.71 4.67
C GLU A 174 14.34 -14.68 3.59
N LEU A 175 14.82 -13.44 3.75
CA LEU A 175 14.71 -12.40 2.72
C LEU A 175 15.38 -12.83 1.41
N LEU A 176 16.59 -13.40 1.48
CA LEU A 176 17.31 -13.89 0.30
C LEU A 176 16.63 -15.11 -0.34
N LYS A 177 16.06 -16.02 0.45
CA LYS A 177 15.26 -17.14 -0.08
C LYS A 177 14.01 -16.64 -0.82
N MET A 178 13.26 -15.71 -0.23
CA MET A 178 12.10 -15.09 -0.87
C MET A 178 12.50 -14.45 -2.20
N ALA A 179 13.57 -13.64 -2.21
CA ALA A 179 14.07 -12.96 -3.40
C ALA A 179 14.49 -13.91 -4.53
N ARG A 180 15.15 -15.03 -4.20
CA ARG A 180 15.54 -16.05 -5.19
C ARG A 180 14.36 -16.86 -5.72
N SER A 181 13.27 -16.91 -4.97
CA SER A 181 12.06 -17.63 -5.35
C SER A 181 11.07 -16.81 -6.17
N MET A 182 11.40 -15.55 -6.49
CA MET A 182 10.51 -14.65 -7.22
C MET A 182 10.13 -15.20 -8.59
N ARG A 183 8.83 -15.21 -8.88
CA ARG A 183 8.24 -15.63 -10.16
C ARG A 183 7.04 -14.76 -10.50
N PRO A 184 6.63 -14.67 -11.77
CA PRO A 184 5.31 -14.15 -12.12
C PRO A 184 4.23 -14.96 -11.39
N GLY A 185 3.31 -14.25 -10.72
CA GLY A 185 2.13 -14.83 -10.07
C GLY A 185 1.16 -15.49 -11.03
#